data_AF-A0A1H6ZBP2-F1
#
_entry.id   AF-A0A1H6ZBP2-F1
#
_cell.length_a   1.000
_cell.length_b   1.000
_cell.length_c   1.000
_cell.angle_alpha   90.00
_cell.angle_beta   90.00
_cell.angle_gamma   90.00
#
_symmetry.space_group_name_H-M   'P 1'
#
loop_
_entity.id
_entity.type
_entity.pdbx_description
1 polymer ?
#
loop_
_entity_poly.entity_id
_entity_poly.type
_entity_poly.pdbx_seq_one_letter_code
_entity_poly.pdbx_strand_id
1 'polypeptide(L)'
;MPQPNERAFLQHMLQGQAAPILFCESLFRISQTLDDLIDGDKPVTGNAVYRAFWEALIDLPGNPFYRQHESVLRPLMAAALQDWRDSVTLERTGDHHGRTLAFVLRDQLTSLVVQCAGIVGGFDWMQQVSAEIRRHFHEDALDDYLGEFKTGAEEVQA
;
A
#
# COMPACT_ATOMS: atom_id res chain seq x y z
N MET A 1 -7.56 -8.33 0.15
CA MET A 1 -7.26 -9.21 -1.00
C MET A 1 -7.14 -8.35 -2.24
N PRO A 2 -6.22 -8.64 -3.17
CA PRO A 2 -6.17 -7.92 -4.45
C PRO A 2 -7.50 -8.08 -5.17
N GLN A 3 -8.15 -6.98 -5.54
CA GLN A 3 -9.45 -7.04 -6.18
C GLN A 3 -9.36 -7.80 -7.52
N PRO A 4 -10.44 -8.46 -7.98
CA PRO A 4 -10.48 -9.17 -9.26
C PRO A 4 -10.09 -8.32 -10.48
N ASN A 5 -9.99 -6.99 -10.32
CA ASN A 5 -9.70 -6.02 -11.37
C ASN A 5 -8.41 -5.22 -11.15
N GLU A 6 -7.61 -5.50 -10.13
CA GLU A 6 -6.46 -4.66 -9.75
C GLU A 6 -5.40 -4.57 -10.86
N ARG A 7 -5.11 -5.70 -11.52
CA ARG A 7 -4.20 -5.72 -12.68
C ARG A 7 -4.73 -4.87 -13.83
N ALA A 8 -6.02 -4.93 -14.13
CA ALA A 8 -6.63 -4.15 -15.21
C ALA A 8 -6.69 -2.66 -14.86
N PHE A 9 -6.91 -2.34 -13.58
CA PHE A 9 -6.77 -0.98 -13.06
C PHE A 9 -5.34 -0.45 -13.28
N LEU A 10 -4.32 -1.18 -12.83
CA LEU A 10 -2.91 -0.81 -13.04
C LEU A 10 -2.56 -0.74 -14.54
N GLN A 11 -3.10 -1.63 -15.38
CA GLN A 11 -2.93 -1.54 -16.83
C GLN A 11 -3.46 -0.22 -17.39
N HIS A 12 -4.61 0.26 -16.92
CA HIS A 12 -5.12 1.56 -17.34
C HIS A 12 -4.24 2.71 -16.80
N MET A 13 -4.01 2.74 -15.49
CA MET A 13 -3.27 3.82 -14.79
C MET A 13 -1.83 3.98 -15.28
N LEU A 14 -1.19 2.87 -15.65
CA LEU A 14 0.21 2.80 -16.07
C LEU A 14 0.35 2.59 -17.59
N GLN A 15 -0.68 2.97 -18.35
CA GLN A 15 -0.68 2.98 -19.82
C GLN A 15 -0.22 1.65 -20.46
N GLY A 16 -0.56 0.53 -19.84
CA GLY A 16 -0.21 -0.82 -20.29
C GLY A 16 1.27 -1.19 -20.17
N GLN A 17 2.11 -0.35 -19.55
CA GLN A 17 3.54 -0.60 -19.46
C GLN A 17 3.85 -1.70 -18.43
N ALA A 18 4.41 -2.81 -18.91
CA ALA A 18 4.59 -4.01 -18.08
C ALA A 18 5.52 -3.81 -16.87
N ALA A 19 6.65 -3.11 -17.04
CA ALA A 19 7.63 -2.93 -15.97
C ALA A 19 7.11 -2.16 -14.73
N PRO A 20 6.45 -0.99 -14.86
CA PRO A 20 5.85 -0.30 -13.72
C PRO A 20 4.67 -1.06 -13.11
N ILE A 21 3.88 -1.80 -13.92
CA ILE A 21 2.80 -2.66 -13.41
C ILE A 21 3.39 -3.74 -12.50
N LEU A 22 4.40 -4.48 -12.98
CA LEU A 22 5.06 -5.51 -12.19
C LEU A 22 5.73 -4.94 -10.93
N PHE A 23 6.24 -3.71 -11.00
CA PHE A 23 6.78 -3.01 -9.82
C PHE A 23 5.69 -2.78 -8.76
N CYS A 24 4.54 -2.21 -9.14
CA CYS A 24 3.43 -1.96 -8.22
C CYS A 24 2.86 -3.27 -7.65
N GLU A 25 2.63 -4.28 -8.50
CA GLU A 25 2.14 -5.59 -8.08
C GLU A 25 3.09 -6.26 -7.05
N SER A 26 4.41 -6.14 -7.23
CA SER A 26 5.39 -6.64 -6.25
C SER A 26 5.33 -5.88 -4.94
N LEU A 27 5.22 -4.55 -4.97
CA LEU A 27 5.07 -3.76 -3.75
C LEU A 27 3.81 -4.15 -2.97
N PHE A 28 2.69 -4.38 -3.64
CA PHE A 28 1.44 -4.81 -2.98
C PHE A 28 1.56 -6.18 -2.34
N ARG A 29 2.20 -7.15 -3.00
CA ARG A 29 2.42 -8.48 -2.39
C ARG A 29 3.35 -8.41 -1.18
N ILE A 30 4.41 -7.60 -1.27
CA ILE A 30 5.34 -7.37 -0.16
C ILE A 30 4.59 -6.70 1.01
N SER A 31 3.79 -5.67 0.77
CA SER A 31 3.04 -4.97 1.82
C SER A 31 1.99 -5.86 2.46
N GLN A 32 1.23 -6.63 1.69
CA GLN A 32 0.26 -7.59 2.23
C GLN A 32 0.93 -8.63 3.13
N THR A 33 2.11 -9.14 2.74
CA THR A 33 2.85 -10.10 3.57
C THR A 33 3.35 -9.43 4.85
N LEU A 34 3.78 -8.16 4.78
CA LEU A 34 4.19 -7.40 5.96
C LEU A 34 3.01 -7.18 6.92
N ASP A 35 1.84 -6.78 6.40
CA ASP A 35 0.61 -6.59 7.17
C ASP A 35 0.23 -7.88 7.90
N ASP A 36 0.06 -8.99 7.16
CA ASP A 36 -0.32 -10.28 7.74
C ASP A 36 0.68 -10.75 8.84
N LEU A 37 1.97 -10.44 8.69
CA LEU A 37 2.99 -10.77 9.70
C LEU A 37 2.90 -9.90 10.96
N ILE A 38 2.52 -8.64 10.83
CA ILE A 38 2.51 -7.66 11.93
C ILE A 38 1.18 -7.66 12.69
N ASP A 39 0.08 -7.91 11.99
CA ASP A 39 -1.24 -8.04 12.58
C ASP A 39 -1.42 -9.41 13.24
N GLY A 40 -0.83 -10.45 12.64
CA GLY A 40 -0.88 -11.82 13.18
C GLY A 40 -2.30 -12.42 13.18
N ASP A 41 -3.24 -11.79 12.47
CA ASP A 41 -4.63 -12.20 12.33
C ASP A 41 -4.80 -13.35 11.31
N LYS A 42 -3.81 -13.53 10.43
CA LYS A 42 -3.79 -14.57 9.40
C LYS A 42 -2.50 -15.41 9.46
N PRO A 43 -2.59 -16.72 9.20
CA PRO A 43 -1.41 -17.57 9.14
C PRO A 43 -0.57 -17.27 7.89
N VAL A 44 0.68 -16.86 8.08
CA VAL A 44 1.65 -16.67 6.99
C VAL A 44 2.55 -17.88 6.87
N THR A 45 2.61 -18.48 5.69
CA THR A 45 3.49 -19.64 5.44
C THR A 45 4.94 -19.20 5.28
N GLY A 46 5.89 -20.08 5.64
CA GLY A 46 7.33 -19.80 5.41
C GLY A 46 7.65 -19.52 3.93
N ASN A 47 6.95 -20.18 2.99
CA ASN A 47 7.11 -19.91 1.56
C ASN A 47 6.64 -18.50 1.16
N ALA A 48 5.56 -17.99 1.77
CA ALA A 48 5.11 -16.62 1.53
C ALA A 48 6.16 -15.61 2.03
N VAL A 49 6.73 -15.85 3.21
CA VAL A 49 7.84 -15.04 3.73
C VAL A 49 9.05 -15.06 2.80
N TYR A 50 9.52 -16.25 2.39
CA TYR A 50 10.65 -16.35 1.46
C TYR A 50 10.37 -15.64 0.14
N ARG A 51 9.14 -15.74 -0.39
CA ARG A 51 8.75 -15.05 -1.62
C ARG A 51 8.77 -13.53 -1.46
N ALA A 52 8.22 -12.99 -0.38
CA ALA A 52 8.21 -11.55 -0.14
C ALA A 52 9.64 -10.99 -0.01
N PHE A 53 10.52 -11.70 0.71
CA PHE A 53 11.93 -11.31 0.82
C PHE A 53 12.67 -11.40 -0.52
N TRP A 54 12.41 -12.44 -1.32
CA TRP A 54 12.98 -12.55 -2.67
C TRP A 54 12.50 -11.41 -3.58
N GLU A 55 11.21 -11.07 -3.54
CA GLU A 55 10.67 -9.95 -4.29
C GLU A 55 11.30 -8.63 -3.88
N ALA A 56 11.42 -8.37 -2.57
CA ALA A 56 11.97 -7.12 -2.04
C ALA A 56 13.47 -6.95 -2.31
N LEU A 57 14.25 -8.03 -2.18
CA LEU A 57 15.72 -7.97 -2.24
C LEU A 57 16.28 -8.24 -3.63
N ILE A 58 15.57 -8.99 -4.48
CA ILE A 58 16.09 -9.49 -5.75
C ILE A 58 15.24 -8.99 -6.93
N ASP A 59 13.95 -9.32 -6.97
CA ASP A 59 13.12 -9.03 -8.15
C ASP A 59 12.88 -7.51 -8.31
N LEU A 60 12.61 -6.79 -7.22
CA LEU A 60 12.33 -5.37 -7.24
C LEU A 60 13.55 -4.52 -7.62
N PRO A 61 14.76 -4.72 -7.05
CA PRO A 61 15.99 -4.12 -7.57
C PRO A 61 16.34 -4.54 -8.99
N GLY A 62 15.86 -5.71 -9.45
CA GLY A 62 16.02 -6.19 -10.81
C GLY A 62 15.05 -5.55 -11.82
N ASN A 63 13.95 -4.94 -11.37
CA ASN A 63 12.93 -4.38 -12.24
C ASN A 63 13.49 -3.17 -13.03
N PRO A 64 13.39 -3.15 -14.37
CA PRO A 64 14.01 -2.11 -15.19
C PRO A 64 13.40 -0.71 -14.94
N PHE A 65 12.10 -0.62 -14.66
CA PHE A 65 11.44 0.63 -14.32
C PHE A 65 11.95 1.16 -12.97
N TYR A 66 12.01 0.29 -11.95
CA TYR A 66 12.56 0.69 -10.65
C TYR A 66 14.01 1.16 -10.76
N ARG A 67 14.86 0.41 -11.46
CA ARG A 67 16.28 0.77 -11.65
C ARG A 67 16.45 2.12 -12.34
N GLN A 68 15.65 2.39 -13.36
CA GLN A 68 15.71 3.64 -14.10
C GLN A 68 15.28 4.85 -13.24
N HIS A 69 14.33 4.63 -12.32
CA HIS A 69 13.71 5.70 -11.52
C HIS A 69 14.01 5.59 -10.02
N GLU A 70 15.07 4.86 -9.65
CA GLU A 70 15.38 4.50 -8.26
C GLU A 70 15.53 5.73 -7.37
N SER A 71 16.17 6.79 -7.87
CA SER A 71 16.38 8.05 -7.15
C SER A 71 15.10 8.76 -6.75
N VAL A 72 13.98 8.47 -7.44
CA VAL A 72 12.65 9.00 -7.13
C VAL A 72 11.86 7.99 -6.30
N LEU A 73 11.86 6.72 -6.70
CA LEU A 73 11.00 5.69 -6.11
C LEU A 73 11.49 5.21 -4.75
N ARG A 74 12.81 5.01 -4.56
CA ARG A 74 13.35 4.48 -3.30
C ARG A 74 13.07 5.37 -2.08
N PRO A 75 13.23 6.72 -2.16
CA PRO A 75 12.83 7.59 -1.06
C PRO A 75 11.33 7.53 -0.74
N LEU A 76 10.47 7.44 -1.76
CA LEU A 76 9.03 7.31 -1.58
C LEU A 76 8.63 5.98 -0.93
N MET A 77 9.30 4.88 -1.30
CA MET A 77 9.15 3.58 -0.63
C MET A 77 9.54 3.65 0.84
N ALA A 78 10.66 4.31 1.16
CA ALA A 78 11.09 4.48 2.54
C ALA A 78 10.07 5.30 3.36
N ALA A 79 9.53 6.37 2.77
CA ALA A 79 8.48 7.18 3.39
C ALA A 79 7.19 6.38 3.60
N ALA A 80 6.73 5.64 2.59
CA ALA A 80 5.51 4.82 2.71
C ALA A 80 5.64 3.73 3.79
N LEU A 81 6.79 3.07 3.89
CA LEU A 81 7.03 2.09 4.95
C LEU A 81 7.05 2.73 6.35
N GLN A 82 7.64 3.93 6.45
CA GLN A 82 7.69 4.67 7.70
C GLN A 82 6.29 5.14 8.13
N ASP A 83 5.51 5.71 7.21
CA ASP A 83 4.13 6.16 7.43
C ASP A 83 3.24 4.97 7.84
N TRP A 84 3.40 3.82 7.17
CA TRP A 84 2.69 2.60 7.54
C TRP A 84 3.02 2.14 8.97
N ARG A 85 4.30 2.10 9.36
CA ARG A 85 4.71 1.71 10.72
C ARG A 85 4.14 2.65 11.77
N ASP A 86 4.14 3.94 11.48
CA ASP A 86 3.59 4.95 12.39
C ASP A 86 2.07 4.84 12.47
N SER A 87 1.40 4.47 11.38
CA SER A 87 -0.04 4.19 11.37
C SER A 87 -0.40 3.04 12.33
N VAL A 88 0.35 1.94 12.32
CA VAL A 88 0.16 0.80 13.24
C VAL A 88 0.37 1.24 14.69
N THR A 89 1.37 2.10 14.93
CA THR A 89 1.65 2.62 16.28
C THR A 89 0.51 3.50 16.78
N LEU A 90 0.02 4.43 15.95
CA LEU A 90 -1.04 5.39 16.27
C LEU A 90 -2.42 4.73 16.39
N GLU A 91 -2.69 3.67 15.64
CA GLU A 91 -3.92 2.90 15.81
C GLU A 91 -3.96 2.23 17.19
N ARG A 92 -2.82 1.68 17.62
CA ARG A 92 -2.64 0.98 18.91
C ARG A 92 -2.62 1.92 20.12
N THR A 93 -2.36 3.22 19.97
CA THR A 93 -2.49 4.19 21.09
C THR A 93 -3.94 4.33 21.54
N GLY A 94 -4.90 4.07 20.63
CA GLY A 94 -6.31 3.92 20.95
C GLY A 94 -7.11 5.21 21.09
N ASP A 95 -6.49 6.39 20.98
CA ASP A 95 -7.20 7.65 20.99
C ASP A 95 -7.80 7.99 19.62
N HIS A 96 -8.90 8.76 19.62
CA HIS A 96 -9.62 9.10 18.39
C HIS A 96 -8.74 9.81 17.36
N HIS A 97 -7.88 10.73 17.82
CA HIS A 97 -7.04 11.50 16.91
C HIS A 97 -5.95 10.62 16.28
N GLY A 98 -5.28 9.80 17.09
CA GLY A 98 -4.32 8.79 16.63
C GLY A 98 -4.90 7.86 15.58
N ARG A 99 -6.12 7.34 15.81
CA ARG A 99 -6.81 6.49 14.82
C ARG A 99 -7.14 7.22 13.53
N THR A 100 -7.58 8.48 13.59
CA THR A 100 -7.80 9.30 12.38
C THR A 100 -6.51 9.49 11.59
N LEU A 101 -5.37 9.73 12.26
CA LEU A 101 -4.07 9.82 11.59
C LEU A 101 -3.64 8.49 10.99
N ALA A 102 -3.80 7.39 11.73
CA ALA A 102 -3.48 6.05 11.26
C ALA A 102 -4.26 5.66 9.99
N PHE A 103 -5.53 6.08 9.91
CA PHE A 103 -6.38 5.87 8.74
C PHE A 103 -5.85 6.55 7.46
N VAL A 104 -5.23 7.72 7.61
CA VAL A 104 -4.65 8.46 6.47
C VAL A 104 -3.27 7.90 6.12
N LEU A 105 -2.43 7.61 7.12
CA LEU A 105 -1.04 7.19 6.91
C LEU A 105 -0.91 5.80 6.28
N ARG A 106 -1.82 4.87 6.59
CA ARG A 106 -1.81 3.51 6.00
C ARG A 106 -1.96 3.50 4.48
N ASP A 107 -2.59 4.53 3.92
CA ASP A 107 -2.82 4.65 2.46
C ASP A 107 -1.58 5.10 1.70
N GLN A 108 -0.47 5.44 2.37
CA GLN A 108 0.63 6.13 1.71
C GLN A 108 1.29 5.35 0.56
N LEU A 109 1.18 4.02 0.54
CA LEU A 109 1.66 3.20 -0.57
C LEU A 109 1.00 3.60 -1.92
N THR A 110 -0.22 4.14 -1.91
CA THR A 110 -0.91 4.60 -3.12
C THR A 110 -0.22 5.81 -3.77
N SER A 111 0.46 6.64 -2.98
CA SER A 111 1.26 7.75 -3.50
C SER A 111 2.38 7.27 -4.42
N LEU A 112 2.89 6.04 -4.27
CA LEU A 112 3.84 5.45 -5.22
C LEU A 112 3.19 5.14 -6.57
N VAL A 113 1.95 4.64 -6.59
CA VAL A 113 1.23 4.36 -7.85
C VAL A 113 0.97 5.65 -8.61
N VAL A 114 0.57 6.71 -7.90
CA VAL A 114 0.41 8.06 -8.49
C VAL A 114 1.72 8.53 -9.13
N GLN A 115 2.84 8.35 -8.44
CA GLN A 115 4.14 8.74 -8.97
C GLN A 115 4.59 7.88 -10.15
N CYS A 116 4.25 6.57 -10.15
CA CYS A 116 4.46 5.71 -11.31
C CYS A 116 3.65 6.21 -12.52
N ALA A 117 2.39 6.62 -12.33
CA ALA A 117 1.58 7.20 -13.38
C ALA A 117 2.20 8.50 -13.92
N GLY A 118 2.75 9.37 -13.06
CA GLY A 118 3.45 10.57 -13.49
C GLY A 118 4.75 10.30 -14.25
N ILE A 119 5.51 9.29 -13.87
CA ILE A 119 6.71 8.88 -14.60
C ILE A 119 6.35 8.31 -15.99
N VAL A 120 5.27 7.53 -16.06
CA VAL A 120 4.82 6.86 -17.29
C VAL A 120 4.14 7.81 -18.27
N GLY A 121 3.19 8.60 -17.79
CA GLY A 121 2.30 9.43 -18.62
C GLY A 121 2.54 10.93 -18.52
N GLY A 122 3.49 11.37 -17.68
CA GLY A 122 3.77 12.79 -17.44
C GLY A 122 2.83 13.45 -16.45
N PHE A 123 3.04 14.76 -16.24
CA PHE A 123 2.31 15.56 -15.24
C PHE A 123 0.80 15.57 -15.47
N ASP A 124 0.35 15.78 -16.71
CA ASP A 124 -1.09 15.89 -17.02
C ASP A 124 -1.81 14.57 -16.76
N TRP A 125 -1.19 13.45 -17.13
CA TRP A 125 -1.74 12.12 -16.85
C TRP A 125 -1.85 11.88 -15.35
N MET A 126 -0.79 12.18 -14.59
CA MET A 126 -0.80 12.07 -13.13
C MET A 126 -1.95 12.88 -12.50
N GLN A 127 -2.15 14.13 -12.93
CA GLN A 127 -3.24 14.96 -12.43
C GLN A 127 -4.60 14.34 -12.74
N GLN A 128 -4.77 13.81 -13.95
CA GLN A 128 -6.01 13.18 -14.38
C GLN A 128 -6.36 11.94 -13.54
N VAL A 129 -5.40 11.06 -13.24
CA VAL A 129 -5.68 9.75 -12.63
C VAL A 129 -5.46 9.69 -11.12
N SER A 130 -4.74 10.64 -10.52
CA SER A 130 -4.33 10.55 -9.11
C SER A 130 -5.48 10.37 -8.11
N ALA A 131 -6.59 11.08 -8.32
CA ALA A 131 -7.75 10.99 -7.43
C ALA A 131 -8.47 9.64 -7.54
N GLU A 132 -8.51 9.05 -8.74
CA GLU A 132 -9.09 7.73 -8.97
C GLU A 132 -8.23 6.63 -8.33
N ILE A 133 -6.91 6.72 -8.47
CA ILE A 133 -5.95 5.83 -7.80
C ILE A 133 -6.22 5.78 -6.30
N ARG A 134 -6.31 6.93 -5.63
CA ARG A 134 -6.54 6.98 -4.17
C ARG A 134 -7.87 6.33 -3.77
N ARG A 135 -8.93 6.60 -4.51
CA ARG A 135 -10.25 5.99 -4.23
C ARG A 135 -10.30 4.50 -4.48
N HIS A 136 -9.51 3.98 -5.43
CA HIS A 136 -9.49 2.55 -5.74
C HIS A 136 -8.86 1.72 -4.61
N PHE A 137 -7.83 2.26 -3.97
CA PHE A 137 -7.10 1.55 -2.91
C PHE A 137 -7.60 1.86 -1.50
N HIS A 138 -8.27 3.00 -1.31
CA HIS A 138 -8.85 3.41 -0.03
C HIS A 138 -10.39 3.38 -0.11
N GLU A 139 -10.97 2.21 0.18
CA GLU A 139 -12.42 1.98 0.04
C GLU A 139 -13.21 2.21 1.33
N ASP A 140 -12.58 2.04 2.49
CA ASP A 140 -13.27 2.14 3.77
C ASP A 140 -13.57 3.60 4.10
N ALA A 141 -14.78 3.91 4.54
CA ALA A 141 -15.06 5.22 5.10
C ALA A 141 -14.39 5.34 6.48
N LEU A 142 -13.92 6.55 6.82
CA LEU A 142 -13.32 6.81 8.13
C LEU A 142 -14.26 6.40 9.29
N ASP A 143 -15.57 6.64 9.13
CA ASP A 143 -16.56 6.30 10.14
C ASP A 143 -16.69 4.78 10.36
N ASP A 144 -16.61 3.99 9.28
CA ASP A 144 -16.66 2.53 9.34
C ASP A 144 -15.42 1.98 10.07
N TYR A 145 -14.23 2.43 9.66
CA TYR A 145 -12.97 2.10 10.30
C TYR A 145 -12.95 2.48 11.80
N LEU A 146 -13.42 3.68 12.16
CA LEU A 146 -13.51 4.08 13.57
C LEU A 146 -14.56 3.27 14.35
N GLY A 147 -15.58 2.73 13.66
CA GLY A 147 -16.62 1.87 14.22
C GLY A 147 -16.07 0.55 14.75
N GLU A 148 -15.10 -0.06 14.06
CA GLU A 148 -14.48 -1.35 14.43
C GLU A 148 -13.89 -1.36 15.85
N PHE A 149 -13.43 -0.21 16.32
CA PHE A 149 -12.84 -0.07 17.65
C PHE A 149 -13.82 0.31 18.76
N LYS A 150 -15.05 0.69 18.41
CA LYS A 150 -16.11 0.96 19.40
C LYS A 150 -16.74 -0.34 19.88
N THR A 151 -16.94 -1.30 18.98
CA THR A 151 -17.47 -2.65 19.27
C THR A 151 -16.51 -3.49 20.12
N GLY A 152 -15.19 -3.39 19.89
CA GLY A 152 -14.20 -4.13 20.69
C GLY A 152 -14.04 -3.69 22.15
N ALA A 153 -14.53 -2.50 22.53
CA ALA A 153 -14.49 -2.02 23.92
C ALA A 153 -15.63 -2.58 24.78
N GLU A 154 -16.74 -3.01 24.16
CA GLU A 154 -17.91 -3.55 24.88
C GLU A 154 -17.75 -5.04 25.22
N GLU A 155 -17.00 -5.81 24.42
CA GLU A 155 -16.77 -7.25 24.66
C GLU A 155 -15.78 -7.55 25.80
N VAL A 156 -14.94 -6.60 26.20
CA VAL A 156 -13.96 -6.78 27.30
C VAL A 156 -14.59 -6.47 28.68
N GLN A 157 -15.84 -5.98 28.72
CA GLN A 157 -16.55 -5.65 29.96
C GLN A 157 -17.67 -6.63 30.35
N ALA A 158 -17.82 -7.75 29.63
CA ALA A 158 -18.77 -8.83 29.94
C ALA A 158 -18.06 -10.08 30.50
#